data_AF-A0A2M9JRY3-F1
#
_entry.id   AF-A0A2M9JRY3-F1
#
_cell.length_a   1.000
_cell.length_b   1.000
_cell.length_c   1.000
_cell.angle_alpha   90.00
_cell.angle_beta   90.00
_cell.angle_gamma   90.00
#
_symmetry.space_group_name_H-M   'P 1'
#
loop_
_entity.id
_entity.type
_entity.pdbx_description
1 polymer ?
#
loop_
_entity_poly.entity_id
_entity_poly.type
_entity_poly.pdbx_seq_one_letter_code
_entity_poly.pdbx_strand_id
1 'polypeptide(L)'
;MRSRLAARSARLVLAAVAVTALAATTTACDNDDAADAGSSAAPSAVASAGSGSPSSDSTATSGSSTGGSNSSGSNSSGSTDKTDSDDDGKKGGYGQSCGTNDLDFTVTSESQAGGYYLVTAKAKSGITCYLDVNTPSVSFGSGADGVASPVGQGGEDPIKLTGSAIAYTGISPKTTNSDDGKEFENVIIATTDDDPNPAELKLPDTANVDKPIVTNWSTNRAETVPVIV
;
A
#
# COMPACT_ATOMS: atom_id res chain seq x y z
N MET A 1 -6.18 50.10 -34.63
CA MET A 1 -7.63 50.18 -34.33
C MET A 1 -7.82 49.61 -32.93
N ARG A 2 -7.80 50.45 -31.88
CA ARG A 2 -8.96 50.98 -31.14
C ARG A 2 -9.95 49.90 -30.63
N SER A 3 -9.81 49.57 -29.32
CA SER A 3 -10.83 49.38 -28.27
C SER A 3 -12.01 48.41 -28.51
N ARG A 4 -12.50 47.64 -27.53
CA ARG A 4 -13.05 48.06 -26.22
C ARG A 4 -13.10 46.93 -25.18
N LEU A 5 -12.83 47.28 -23.91
CA LEU A 5 -13.43 46.62 -22.73
C LEU A 5 -14.92 47.00 -22.63
N ALA A 6 -15.77 46.06 -22.17
CA ALA A 6 -17.02 46.39 -21.47
C ALA A 6 -17.47 45.22 -20.57
N ALA A 7 -17.64 45.54 -19.29
CA ALA A 7 -18.10 44.69 -18.20
C ALA A 7 -19.60 44.36 -18.28
N ARG A 8 -20.03 43.33 -17.53
CA ARG A 8 -21.30 43.35 -16.78
C ARG A 8 -21.32 42.27 -15.69
N SER A 9 -21.15 42.74 -14.45
CA SER A 9 -21.53 42.02 -13.23
C SER A 9 -23.04 41.84 -13.19
N ALA A 10 -23.50 40.63 -12.87
CA ALA A 10 -24.86 40.39 -12.37
C ALA A 10 -24.77 39.89 -10.93
N ARG A 11 -25.10 40.80 -10.00
CA ARG A 11 -25.51 40.43 -8.64
C ARG A 11 -26.93 39.88 -8.73
N LEU A 12 -27.18 38.72 -8.15
CA LEU A 12 -28.52 38.30 -7.75
C LEU A 12 -28.50 37.96 -6.26
N VAL A 13 -29.60 38.34 -5.62
CA VAL A 13 -29.77 38.69 -4.22
C VAL A 13 -30.78 37.72 -3.59
N LEU A 14 -30.46 37.27 -2.36
CA LEU A 14 -31.31 36.83 -1.22
C LEU A 14 -32.49 35.85 -1.40
N ALA A 15 -32.51 34.81 -0.55
CA ALA A 15 -33.53 34.49 0.48
C ALA A 15 -33.00 33.31 1.34
N ALA A 16 -32.71 33.38 2.64
CA ALA A 16 -33.50 33.67 3.85
C ALA A 16 -34.38 32.51 4.38
N VAL A 17 -33.83 31.83 5.40
CA VAL A 17 -34.43 31.35 6.68
C VAL A 17 -35.52 30.25 6.68
N ALA A 18 -35.23 29.14 7.39
CA ALA A 18 -36.08 28.61 8.46
C ALA A 18 -35.32 27.64 9.39
N VAL A 19 -35.43 27.90 10.69
CA VAL A 19 -34.90 27.16 11.83
C VAL A 19 -35.94 26.16 12.31
N THR A 20 -35.55 24.91 12.57
CA THR A 20 -36.23 23.94 13.47
C THR A 20 -35.27 22.78 13.76
N ALA A 21 -35.18 22.16 14.93
CA ALA A 21 -35.41 22.49 16.33
C ALA A 21 -34.70 21.37 17.11
N LEU A 22 -34.10 21.73 18.23
CA LEU A 22 -33.35 20.85 19.13
C LEU A 22 -34.31 19.88 19.86
N ALA A 23 -34.00 18.58 19.86
CA ALA A 23 -34.61 17.63 20.79
C ALA A 23 -33.51 16.79 21.46
N ALA A 24 -33.07 17.26 22.61
CA ALA A 24 -32.35 16.46 23.60
C ALA A 24 -33.39 15.77 24.49
N THR A 25 -33.38 14.44 24.53
CA THR A 25 -34.09 13.69 25.56
C THR A 25 -33.06 13.04 26.48
N THR A 26 -32.73 13.76 27.55
CA THR A 26 -32.12 13.22 28.76
C THR A 26 -33.23 12.65 29.65
N THR A 27 -33.23 11.35 29.89
CA THR A 27 -33.93 10.74 31.01
C THR A 27 -32.89 10.14 31.95
N ALA A 28 -32.83 10.68 33.15
CA ALA A 28 -31.97 10.27 34.26
C ALA A 28 -32.82 9.60 35.36
N CYS A 29 -32.22 8.59 36.01
CA CYS A 29 -32.49 8.01 37.35
C CYS A 29 -33.87 7.33 37.56
N ASP A 30 -34.00 6.15 38.21
CA ASP A 30 -33.35 5.72 39.46
C ASP A 30 -33.37 4.17 39.63
N ASN A 31 -32.25 3.65 40.16
CA ASN A 31 -31.98 2.49 41.04
C ASN A 31 -32.83 1.20 41.08
N ASP A 32 -32.15 0.05 40.98
CA ASP A 32 -32.09 -0.96 42.06
C ASP A 32 -30.89 -1.93 41.87
N ASP A 33 -30.20 -2.19 42.98
CA ASP A 33 -29.08 -3.11 43.19
C ASP A 33 -29.44 -4.59 42.95
N ALA A 34 -28.56 -5.34 42.28
CA ALA A 34 -28.34 -6.75 42.59
C ALA A 34 -26.94 -7.20 42.14
N ALA A 35 -26.14 -7.60 43.12
CA ALA A 35 -24.79 -8.10 43.01
C ALA A 35 -24.63 -9.29 42.05
N ASP A 36 -23.47 -9.39 41.40
CA ASP A 36 -22.64 -10.60 41.53
C ASP A 36 -21.16 -10.22 41.34
N ALA A 37 -20.38 -10.56 42.35
CA ALA A 37 -18.94 -10.39 42.40
C ALA A 37 -18.29 -11.75 42.13
N GLY A 38 -17.41 -11.84 41.13
CA GLY A 38 -16.51 -12.98 41.06
C GLY A 38 -15.85 -13.24 39.71
N SER A 39 -14.73 -12.58 39.43
CA SER A 39 -13.53 -13.29 38.96
C SER A 39 -12.32 -12.37 38.90
N SER A 40 -11.50 -12.48 39.93
CA SER A 40 -10.10 -12.06 39.93
C SER A 40 -9.29 -13.02 39.05
N ALA A 41 -8.71 -12.53 37.95
CA ALA A 41 -7.57 -13.16 37.30
C ALA A 41 -6.36 -12.25 37.45
N ALA A 42 -5.37 -12.73 38.18
CA ALA A 42 -4.13 -12.04 38.52
C ALA A 42 -3.21 -11.87 37.28
N PRO A 43 -2.46 -10.76 37.16
CA PRO A 43 -1.30 -10.72 36.28
C PRO A 43 -0.06 -11.25 37.02
N SER A 44 0.53 -12.32 36.50
CA SER A 44 1.82 -12.84 36.97
C SER A 44 2.97 -11.99 36.44
N ALA A 45 3.66 -11.35 37.39
CA ALA A 45 5.08 -11.04 37.48
C ALA A 45 5.92 -10.81 36.20
N VAL A 46 6.41 -9.58 36.08
CA VAL A 46 7.63 -9.21 35.37
C VAL A 46 8.87 -9.66 36.14
N ALA A 47 9.84 -10.25 35.44
CA ALA A 47 11.22 -10.32 35.89
C ALA A 47 12.16 -10.39 34.68
N SER A 48 13.05 -9.41 34.54
CA SER A 48 14.30 -9.55 33.80
C SER A 48 15.31 -8.56 34.38
N ALA A 49 16.27 -9.11 35.15
CA ALA A 49 17.49 -8.45 35.55
C ALA A 49 18.59 -8.75 34.52
N GLY A 50 19.57 -7.84 34.42
CA GLY A 50 20.58 -7.71 33.35
C GLY A 50 21.50 -8.92 33.13
N SER A 51 22.42 -8.85 32.15
CA SER A 51 23.73 -8.19 32.30
C SER A 51 24.51 -8.26 30.98
N GLY A 52 25.43 -7.30 30.73
CA GLY A 52 26.71 -7.59 30.08
C GLY A 52 26.99 -6.95 28.71
N SER A 53 27.75 -5.85 28.74
CA SER A 53 28.67 -5.40 27.66
C SER A 53 29.90 -6.34 27.60
N PRO A 54 30.74 -6.41 26.54
CA PRO A 54 31.56 -5.28 26.08
C PRO A 54 31.93 -5.19 24.58
N SER A 55 32.62 -4.08 24.28
CA SER A 55 33.20 -3.52 23.06
C SER A 55 34.07 -4.40 22.16
N SER A 56 34.21 -3.99 20.89
CA SER A 56 35.43 -4.05 20.02
C SER A 56 35.10 -3.24 18.74
N ASP A 57 35.54 -1.99 18.57
CA ASP A 57 36.81 -1.55 17.96
C ASP A 57 37.18 -2.29 16.67
N SER A 58 37.19 -1.58 15.53
CA SER A 58 38.25 -1.65 14.50
C SER A 58 37.96 -0.75 13.30
N THR A 59 38.78 0.30 13.21
CA THR A 59 39.49 0.81 12.03
C THR A 59 38.76 1.29 10.77
N ALA A 60 39.02 2.58 10.51
CA ALA A 60 38.96 3.24 9.22
C ALA A 60 39.79 2.53 8.13
N THR A 61 39.33 2.61 6.89
CA THR A 61 40.22 2.67 5.72
C THR A 61 39.64 3.63 4.69
N SER A 62 40.37 4.72 4.51
CA SER A 62 40.29 5.66 3.39
C SER A 62 40.76 5.00 2.09
N GLY A 63 40.08 5.31 0.98
CA GLY A 63 40.52 4.91 -0.36
C GLY A 63 39.79 5.69 -1.45
N SER A 64 40.13 6.96 -1.61
CA SER A 64 39.83 7.74 -2.81
C SER A 64 40.55 7.14 -4.03
N SER A 65 39.89 7.10 -5.19
CA SER A 65 40.44 7.64 -6.45
C SER A 65 39.55 7.37 -7.68
N THR A 66 39.14 8.48 -8.30
CA THR A 66 39.18 8.79 -9.75
C THR A 66 38.52 7.87 -10.78
N GLY A 67 37.56 8.46 -11.49
CA GLY A 67 37.79 8.89 -12.88
C GLY A 67 37.43 7.88 -13.97
N GLY A 68 36.40 8.20 -14.75
CA GLY A 68 36.06 7.45 -15.95
C GLY A 68 34.80 7.95 -16.64
N SER A 69 34.78 9.21 -17.06
CA SER A 69 33.83 9.66 -18.08
C SER A 69 34.20 9.01 -19.41
N ASN A 70 33.26 8.35 -20.08
CA ASN A 70 33.21 8.43 -21.54
C ASN A 70 31.81 8.15 -22.09
N SER A 71 31.55 8.85 -23.17
CA SER A 71 30.26 9.18 -23.73
C SER A 71 29.79 8.19 -24.81
N SER A 72 28.51 8.37 -25.14
CA SER A 72 27.90 8.19 -26.46
C SER A 72 27.37 6.79 -26.82
N GLY A 73 26.20 6.80 -27.46
CA GLY A 73 25.75 5.70 -28.31
C GLY A 73 24.25 5.46 -28.33
N SER A 74 23.46 6.41 -28.83
CA SER A 74 22.07 6.16 -29.25
C SER A 74 22.04 5.21 -30.45
N ASN A 75 21.25 4.12 -30.43
CA ASN A 75 20.13 3.88 -31.36
C ASN A 75 19.46 2.50 -31.17
N SER A 76 18.14 2.55 -31.04
CA SER A 76 17.10 1.83 -31.79
C SER A 76 17.19 0.32 -32.07
N SER A 77 16.04 -0.31 -31.76
CA SER A 77 15.35 -1.33 -32.58
C SER A 77 15.81 -2.79 -32.48
N GLY A 78 14.92 -3.60 -31.92
CA GLY A 78 14.38 -4.74 -32.66
C GLY A 78 14.79 -6.15 -32.22
N SER A 79 13.75 -6.92 -31.89
CA SER A 79 13.62 -8.38 -32.04
C SER A 79 13.92 -9.26 -30.82
N THR A 80 12.84 -9.92 -30.40
CA THR A 80 12.75 -11.34 -30.01
C THR A 80 14.03 -12.15 -30.19
N ASP A 81 14.49 -12.80 -29.13
CA ASP A 81 14.52 -14.26 -29.06
C ASP A 81 14.82 -14.75 -27.64
N LYS A 82 14.24 -15.91 -27.32
CA LYS A 82 14.49 -16.68 -26.10
C LYS A 82 15.95 -17.07 -26.03
N THR A 83 16.54 -16.97 -24.85
CA THR A 83 17.76 -17.72 -24.51
C THR A 83 17.76 -17.99 -23.02
N ASP A 84 17.51 -19.25 -22.66
CA ASP A 84 18.07 -19.84 -21.45
C ASP A 84 19.58 -19.55 -21.46
N SER A 85 20.09 -19.01 -20.37
CA SER A 85 21.52 -18.91 -20.12
C SER A 85 21.75 -19.13 -18.64
N ASP A 86 22.06 -20.37 -18.31
CA ASP A 86 22.80 -20.75 -17.12
C ASP A 86 24.08 -19.90 -17.04
N ASP A 87 24.15 -19.00 -16.05
CA ASP A 87 25.37 -18.27 -15.69
C ASP A 87 25.78 -18.63 -14.25
N ASP A 88 26.70 -19.58 -14.16
CA ASP A 88 27.40 -19.96 -12.93
C ASP A 88 28.46 -18.89 -12.59
N GLY A 89 28.10 -17.94 -11.71
CA GLY A 89 28.93 -16.75 -11.51
C GLY A 89 28.81 -15.96 -10.20
N LYS A 90 28.46 -16.59 -9.07
CA LYS A 90 28.56 -16.06 -7.68
C LYS A 90 27.66 -14.86 -7.29
N LYS A 91 26.44 -15.21 -6.83
CA LYS A 91 25.84 -14.92 -5.48
C LYS A 91 24.34 -14.61 -5.58
N GLY A 92 23.52 -15.62 -5.32
CA GLY A 92 22.27 -15.47 -4.56
C GLY A 92 21.13 -14.71 -5.22
N GLY A 93 21.05 -14.67 -6.56
CA GLY A 93 19.86 -14.16 -7.23
C GLY A 93 18.68 -15.07 -6.96
N TYR A 94 17.62 -14.53 -6.38
CA TYR A 94 16.29 -15.12 -6.49
C TYR A 94 16.00 -15.28 -8.00
N GLY A 95 15.27 -16.32 -8.40
CA GLY A 95 14.94 -16.55 -9.82
C GLY A 95 14.14 -15.38 -10.43
N GLN A 96 13.63 -15.55 -11.65
CA GLN A 96 12.84 -14.52 -12.37
C GLN A 96 11.85 -13.74 -11.46
N SER A 97 11.89 -12.41 -11.47
CA SER A 97 10.87 -11.58 -10.82
C SER A 97 9.49 -11.78 -11.47
N CYS A 98 8.42 -11.71 -10.69
CA CYS A 98 7.07 -11.82 -11.19
C CYS A 98 6.67 -10.57 -11.97
N GLY A 99 6.25 -10.73 -13.23
CA GLY A 99 5.47 -9.71 -13.91
C GLY A 99 4.02 -9.73 -13.42
N THR A 100 3.33 -8.60 -13.49
CA THR A 100 1.92 -8.53 -13.11
C THR A 100 1.04 -9.45 -13.97
N ASN A 101 1.39 -9.64 -15.24
CA ASN A 101 0.72 -10.58 -16.15
C ASN A 101 0.95 -12.06 -15.79
N ASP A 102 1.91 -12.38 -14.92
CA ASP A 102 2.21 -13.74 -14.48
C ASP A 102 1.34 -14.17 -13.29
N LEU A 103 0.57 -13.23 -12.74
CA LEU A 103 -0.19 -13.41 -11.52
C LEU A 103 -1.71 -13.41 -11.79
N ASP A 104 -2.42 -14.21 -11.02
CA ASP A 104 -3.86 -14.12 -10.84
C ASP A 104 -4.14 -13.35 -9.54
N PHE A 105 -4.97 -12.32 -9.64
CA PHE A 105 -5.36 -11.47 -8.52
C PHE A 105 -6.82 -11.66 -8.13
N THR A 106 -7.09 -11.58 -6.83
CA THR A 106 -8.46 -11.42 -6.31
C THR A 106 -8.49 -10.30 -5.27
N VAL A 107 -9.56 -9.51 -5.27
CA VAL A 107 -9.75 -8.41 -4.33
C VAL A 107 -10.95 -8.68 -3.44
N THR A 108 -10.78 -8.50 -2.13
CA THR A 108 -11.86 -8.61 -1.14
C THR A 108 -11.86 -7.41 -0.22
N SER A 109 -13.03 -6.95 0.21
CA SER A 109 -13.17 -5.90 1.22
C SER A 109 -13.05 -6.49 2.62
N GLU A 110 -12.30 -5.82 3.49
CA GLU A 110 -12.05 -6.20 4.88
C GLU A 110 -12.42 -5.04 5.79
N SER A 111 -13.07 -5.30 6.93
CA SER A 111 -13.58 -4.26 7.83
C SER A 111 -12.58 -3.77 8.88
N GLN A 112 -11.41 -4.39 8.97
CA GLN A 112 -10.38 -4.00 9.95
C GLN A 112 -9.73 -2.66 9.56
N ALA A 113 -9.13 -1.97 10.54
CA ALA A 113 -8.42 -0.71 10.33
C ALA A 113 -9.24 0.39 9.60
N GLY A 114 -10.57 0.41 9.78
CA GLY A 114 -11.45 1.38 9.13
C GLY A 114 -11.90 1.00 7.72
N GLY A 115 -11.56 -0.21 7.25
CA GLY A 115 -11.90 -0.69 5.92
C GLY A 115 -10.68 -0.69 5.00
N TYR A 116 -10.36 -1.83 4.39
CA TYR A 116 -9.31 -1.92 3.37
C TYR A 116 -9.63 -3.01 2.35
N TYR A 117 -9.00 -2.95 1.19
CA TYR A 117 -9.05 -4.01 0.18
C TYR A 117 -7.86 -4.93 0.36
N LEU A 118 -8.12 -6.21 0.58
CA LEU A 118 -7.09 -7.23 0.53
C LEU A 118 -6.96 -7.74 -0.91
N VAL A 119 -5.77 -7.60 -1.47
CA VAL A 119 -5.40 -8.23 -2.73
C VAL A 119 -4.66 -9.52 -2.43
N THR A 120 -5.08 -10.59 -3.09
CA THR A 120 -4.42 -11.89 -3.07
C THR A 120 -3.81 -12.14 -4.42
N ALA A 121 -2.52 -12.48 -4.46
CA ALA A 121 -1.78 -12.79 -5.67
C ALA A 121 -1.32 -14.26 -5.66
N LYS A 122 -1.47 -14.93 -6.81
CA LYS A 122 -0.94 -16.27 -7.05
C LYS A 122 -0.25 -16.32 -8.41
N ALA A 123 0.86 -17.04 -8.50
CA ALA A 123 1.44 -17.33 -9.81
C ALA A 123 0.46 -18.19 -10.64
N LYS A 124 0.33 -17.86 -11.92
CA LYS A 124 -0.42 -18.69 -12.87
C LYS A 124 0.19 -20.07 -12.97
N SER A 125 -0.62 -21.04 -13.40
CA SER A 125 -0.18 -22.43 -13.53
C SER A 125 1.07 -22.56 -14.41
N GLY A 126 2.08 -23.26 -13.89
CA GLY A 126 3.36 -23.47 -14.57
C GLY A 126 4.38 -22.33 -14.40
N ILE A 127 4.03 -21.25 -13.70
CA ILE A 127 4.95 -20.15 -13.42
C ILE A 127 5.62 -20.33 -12.05
N THR A 128 6.91 -20.03 -11.99
CA THR A 128 7.65 -19.82 -10.74
C THR A 128 8.39 -18.51 -10.85
N CYS A 129 8.07 -17.57 -9.97
CA CYS A 129 8.67 -16.25 -9.98
C CYS A 129 8.80 -15.71 -8.54
N TYR A 130 9.46 -14.58 -8.38
CA TYR A 130 9.65 -13.91 -7.09
C TYR A 130 8.99 -12.54 -7.09
N LEU A 131 8.19 -12.24 -6.07
CA LEU A 131 7.78 -10.87 -5.79
C LEU A 131 8.92 -10.18 -5.06
N ASP A 132 9.36 -9.05 -5.60
CA ASP A 132 10.47 -8.28 -5.06
C ASP A 132 10.08 -7.56 -3.76
N VAL A 133 11.09 -7.23 -2.97
CA VAL A 133 10.97 -6.42 -1.75
C VAL A 133 10.48 -5.02 -2.06
N ASN A 134 9.79 -4.37 -1.12
CA ASN A 134 9.28 -2.99 -1.28
C ASN A 134 8.32 -2.79 -2.47
N THR A 135 7.51 -3.80 -2.77
CA THR A 135 6.47 -3.79 -3.81
C THR A 135 5.12 -4.22 -3.20
N PRO A 136 3.95 -3.93 -3.80
CA PRO A 136 3.65 -3.46 -5.17
C PRO A 136 3.51 -1.94 -5.34
N SER A 137 3.47 -1.47 -6.58
CA SER A 137 2.97 -0.13 -6.91
C SER A 137 1.46 -0.17 -7.14
N VAL A 138 0.72 0.79 -6.57
CA VAL A 138 -0.74 0.85 -6.68
C VAL A 138 -1.18 2.26 -7.05
N SER A 139 -2.18 2.38 -7.92
CA SER A 139 -2.81 3.67 -8.20
C SER A 139 -4.32 3.59 -8.44
N PHE A 140 -5.01 4.65 -8.05
CA PHE A 140 -6.40 4.90 -8.37
C PHE A 140 -6.48 5.99 -9.45
N GLY A 141 -6.87 5.60 -10.65
CA GLY A 141 -6.84 6.48 -11.81
C GLY A 141 -5.42 6.95 -12.18
N SER A 142 -5.33 8.09 -12.86
CA SER A 142 -4.09 8.66 -13.40
C SER A 142 -3.57 9.89 -12.65
N GLY A 143 -4.26 10.33 -11.59
CA GLY A 143 -3.85 11.46 -10.78
C GLY A 143 -2.76 11.09 -9.78
N ALA A 144 -1.81 12.00 -9.54
CA ALA A 144 -0.75 11.78 -8.55
C ALA A 144 -1.29 11.59 -7.11
N ASP A 145 -2.49 12.10 -6.84
CA ASP A 145 -3.22 11.95 -5.58
C ASP A 145 -3.81 10.54 -5.37
N GLY A 146 -3.88 9.74 -6.43
CA GLY A 146 -4.35 8.36 -6.38
C GLY A 146 -3.24 7.32 -6.25
N VAL A 147 -1.96 7.72 -6.26
CA VAL A 147 -0.83 6.78 -6.16
C VAL A 147 -0.59 6.40 -4.70
N ALA A 148 -0.47 5.10 -4.46
CA ALA A 148 -0.14 4.49 -3.19
C ALA A 148 1.22 3.78 -3.29
N SER A 149 2.12 4.11 -2.38
CA SER A 149 3.41 3.43 -2.24
C SER A 149 3.37 2.41 -1.09
N PRO A 150 4.16 1.33 -1.15
CA PRO A 150 4.29 0.36 -0.07
C PRO A 150 4.68 0.99 1.26
N VAL A 151 3.97 0.59 2.31
CA VAL A 151 4.23 0.94 3.71
C VAL A 151 4.11 -0.31 4.60
N GLY A 152 4.54 -0.17 5.86
CA GLY A 152 4.35 -1.21 6.86
C GLY A 152 5.37 -2.36 6.80
N GLN A 153 5.07 -3.41 7.56
CA GLN A 153 5.91 -4.60 7.71
C GLN A 153 5.81 -5.50 6.47
N GLY A 154 6.80 -6.36 6.26
CA GLY A 154 6.90 -7.23 5.09
C GLY A 154 7.78 -6.63 3.98
N GLY A 155 8.09 -7.45 2.98
CA GLY A 155 9.03 -7.07 1.92
C GLY A 155 10.48 -6.97 2.39
N GLU A 156 10.88 -7.69 3.45
CA GLU A 156 12.30 -7.81 3.84
C GLU A 156 13.05 -8.81 2.94
N ASP A 157 12.35 -9.86 2.52
CA ASP A 157 12.83 -10.90 1.62
C ASP A 157 11.87 -11.06 0.42
N PRO A 158 12.39 -11.38 -0.78
CA PRO A 158 11.56 -11.71 -1.93
C PRO A 158 10.68 -12.95 -1.67
N ILE A 159 9.43 -12.89 -2.12
CA ILE A 159 8.46 -13.98 -1.93
C ILE A 159 8.43 -14.85 -3.18
N LYS A 160 8.82 -16.12 -3.04
CA LYS A 160 8.68 -17.10 -4.13
C LYS A 160 7.22 -17.50 -4.30
N LEU A 161 6.66 -17.26 -5.49
CA LEU A 161 5.37 -17.78 -5.91
C LEU A 161 5.55 -18.98 -6.84
N THR A 162 4.99 -20.11 -6.44
CA THR A 162 4.94 -21.36 -7.22
C THR A 162 3.80 -22.22 -6.74
N GLY A 163 3.16 -22.96 -7.64
CA GLY A 163 2.08 -23.89 -7.31
C GLY A 163 0.91 -23.18 -6.60
N SER A 164 0.68 -23.52 -5.34
CA SER A 164 -0.41 -22.94 -4.52
C SER A 164 0.06 -21.83 -3.57
N ALA A 165 1.31 -21.37 -3.66
CA ALA A 165 1.81 -20.27 -2.84
C ALA A 165 0.99 -19.00 -3.10
N ILE A 166 0.79 -18.23 -2.04
CA ILE A 166 -0.06 -17.04 -2.04
C ILE A 166 0.72 -15.89 -1.41
N ALA A 167 0.63 -14.72 -2.02
CA ALA A 167 1.04 -13.46 -1.41
C ALA A 167 -0.19 -12.56 -1.24
N TYR A 168 -0.11 -11.69 -0.25
CA TYR A 168 -1.15 -10.75 0.14
C TYR A 168 -0.59 -9.34 0.19
N THR A 169 -1.41 -8.34 -0.12
CA THR A 169 -1.17 -6.94 0.19
C THR A 169 -2.50 -6.28 0.56
N GLY A 170 -2.47 -5.31 1.47
CA GLY A 170 -3.62 -4.51 1.85
C GLY A 170 -3.54 -3.13 1.22
N ILE A 171 -4.65 -2.68 0.62
CA ILE A 171 -4.80 -1.34 0.06
C ILE A 171 -5.82 -0.59 0.90
N SER A 172 -5.40 0.47 1.58
CA SER A 172 -6.32 1.42 2.18
C SER A 172 -6.51 2.57 1.20
N PRO A 173 -7.73 2.78 0.65
CA PRO A 173 -7.98 3.86 -0.30
C PRO A 173 -7.91 5.24 0.36
N LYS A 174 -8.05 5.30 1.69
CA LYS A 174 -8.23 6.54 2.43
C LYS A 174 -7.51 6.51 3.77
N THR A 175 -6.64 7.48 3.97
CA THR A 175 -5.93 7.67 5.25
C THR A 175 -6.35 8.94 6.00
N THR A 176 -7.23 9.74 5.42
CA THR A 176 -7.74 10.98 6.02
C THR A 176 -9.17 10.80 6.56
N ASN A 177 -9.61 11.77 7.35
CA ASN A 177 -11.01 11.85 7.82
C ASN A 177 -11.90 12.76 6.94
N SER A 178 -11.43 13.16 5.76
CA SER A 178 -12.18 14.07 4.86
C SER A 178 -13.04 13.28 3.89
N ASP A 179 -14.22 13.80 3.49
CA ASP A 179 -15.05 13.14 2.47
C ASP A 179 -14.83 13.73 1.06
N ASP A 180 -13.79 14.54 0.91
CA ASP A 180 -13.45 15.23 -0.35
C ASP A 180 -12.70 14.32 -1.35
N GLY A 181 -12.55 13.03 -1.01
CA GLY A 181 -11.91 12.02 -1.85
C GLY A 181 -12.64 11.79 -3.17
N LYS A 182 -11.90 11.28 -4.15
CA LYS A 182 -12.46 10.91 -5.46
C LYS A 182 -12.96 9.48 -5.44
N GLU A 183 -14.06 9.23 -6.14
CA GLU A 183 -14.63 7.89 -6.22
C GLU A 183 -14.02 7.07 -7.36
N PHE A 184 -13.64 5.84 -7.07
CA PHE A 184 -13.12 4.89 -8.05
C PHE A 184 -13.73 3.52 -7.90
N GLU A 185 -13.95 2.88 -9.03
CA GLU A 185 -14.50 1.53 -9.11
C GLU A 185 -13.44 0.45 -9.33
N ASN A 186 -12.24 0.86 -9.73
CA ASN A 186 -11.12 0.00 -10.08
C ASN A 186 -9.84 0.54 -9.41
N VAL A 187 -8.89 -0.36 -9.20
CA VAL A 187 -7.53 -0.05 -8.77
C VAL A 187 -6.53 -0.66 -9.75
N ILE A 188 -5.46 0.06 -10.03
CA ILE A 188 -4.35 -0.42 -10.87
C ILE A 188 -3.25 -0.92 -9.94
N ILE A 189 -2.79 -2.15 -10.13
CA ILE A 189 -1.68 -2.74 -9.38
C ILE A 189 -0.58 -3.19 -10.33
N ALA A 190 0.65 -2.98 -9.93
CA ALA A 190 1.83 -3.46 -10.62
C ALA A 190 2.80 -4.10 -9.61
N THR A 191 3.47 -5.19 -10.00
CA THR A 191 4.50 -5.79 -9.16
C THR A 191 5.72 -4.89 -9.01
N THR A 192 5.97 -3.96 -9.93
CA THR A 192 7.02 -2.93 -9.85
C THR A 192 6.54 -1.64 -10.55
N ASP A 193 7.18 -0.50 -10.28
CA ASP A 193 6.82 0.78 -10.93
C ASP A 193 7.04 0.77 -12.45
N ASP A 194 7.99 -0.02 -12.93
CA ASP A 194 8.35 -0.14 -14.35
C ASP A 194 7.63 -1.30 -15.06
N ASP A 195 6.66 -1.95 -14.42
CA ASP A 195 5.92 -3.06 -15.04
C ASP A 195 5.16 -2.55 -16.28
N PRO A 196 5.44 -3.09 -17.49
CA PRO A 196 4.79 -2.63 -18.71
C PRO A 196 3.32 -3.09 -18.83
N ASN A 197 2.86 -4.00 -17.98
CA ASN A 197 1.53 -4.61 -18.02
C ASN A 197 0.84 -4.60 -16.64
N PRO A 198 0.58 -3.41 -16.05
CA PRO A 198 -0.15 -3.34 -14.78
C PRO A 198 -1.56 -3.94 -14.92
N ALA A 199 -2.08 -4.52 -13.84
CA ALA A 199 -3.41 -5.11 -13.81
C ALA A 199 -4.42 -4.10 -13.27
N GLU A 200 -5.54 -3.95 -13.97
CA GLU A 200 -6.71 -3.24 -13.46
C GLU A 200 -7.65 -4.22 -12.76
N LEU A 201 -7.86 -4.01 -11.46
CA LEU A 201 -8.70 -4.85 -10.61
C LEU A 201 -10.00 -4.13 -10.26
N LYS A 202 -11.13 -4.78 -10.51
CA LYS A 202 -12.45 -4.30 -10.09
C LYS A 202 -12.56 -4.37 -8.57
N LEU A 203 -12.96 -3.26 -7.95
CA LEU A 203 -13.21 -3.20 -6.52
C LEU A 203 -14.60 -3.79 -6.19
N PRO A 204 -14.76 -4.44 -5.02
CA PRO A 204 -16.04 -4.98 -4.58
C PRO A 204 -17.09 -3.89 -4.30
N ASP A 205 -16.64 -2.68 -4.00
CA ASP A 205 -17.44 -1.48 -3.74
C ASP A 205 -16.70 -0.24 -4.28
N THR A 206 -17.41 0.88 -4.45
CA THR A 206 -16.81 2.13 -4.91
C THR A 206 -15.96 2.72 -3.79
N ALA A 207 -14.66 2.90 -4.05
CA ALA A 207 -13.71 3.47 -3.09
C ALA A 207 -13.74 4.99 -3.11
N ASN A 208 -13.88 5.62 -1.94
CA ASN A 208 -13.55 7.03 -1.75
C ASN A 208 -12.05 7.15 -1.47
N VAL A 209 -11.29 7.73 -2.40
CA VAL A 209 -9.83 7.75 -2.36
C VAL A 209 -9.31 9.12 -1.92
N ASP A 210 -8.53 9.14 -0.84
CA ASP A 210 -7.81 10.31 -0.35
C ASP A 210 -6.53 9.86 0.38
N LYS A 211 -5.38 10.13 -0.23
CA LYS A 211 -4.05 9.68 0.21
C LYS A 211 -4.01 8.17 0.46
N PRO A 212 -4.20 7.35 -0.59
CA PRO A 212 -4.20 5.91 -0.43
C PRO A 212 -2.81 5.39 -0.02
N ILE A 213 -2.80 4.26 0.67
CA ILE A 213 -1.58 3.51 1.03
C ILE A 213 -1.75 2.04 0.68
N VAL A 214 -0.63 1.36 0.41
CA VAL A 214 -0.60 -0.08 0.16
C VAL A 214 0.45 -0.72 1.05
N THR A 215 0.24 -1.94 1.53
CA THR A 215 1.27 -2.65 2.31
C THR A 215 2.28 -3.32 1.38
N ASN A 216 3.47 -3.63 1.90
CA ASN A 216 4.34 -4.60 1.24
C ASN A 216 3.62 -5.95 1.04
N TRP A 217 4.09 -6.74 0.07
CA TRP A 217 3.67 -8.13 -0.03
C TRP A 217 4.09 -8.93 1.22
N SER A 218 3.20 -9.80 1.69
CA SER A 218 3.51 -10.81 2.70
C SER A 218 2.84 -12.15 2.37
N THR A 219 3.42 -13.25 2.87
CA THR A 219 2.77 -14.57 2.89
C THR A 219 1.81 -14.72 4.07
N ASN A 220 1.86 -13.79 5.03
CA ASN A 220 0.99 -13.74 6.19
C ASN A 220 -0.03 -12.60 6.04
N ARG A 221 -1.30 -12.97 5.87
CA ARG A 221 -2.42 -12.02 5.75
C ARG A 221 -2.52 -11.02 6.90
N ALA A 222 -2.09 -11.38 8.11
CA ALA A 222 -2.19 -10.49 9.27
C ALA A 222 -1.19 -9.32 9.22
N GLU A 223 -0.10 -9.47 8.46
CA GLU A 223 0.91 -8.43 8.27
C GLU A 223 0.50 -7.39 7.22
N THR A 224 -0.54 -7.68 6.44
CA THR A 224 -1.02 -6.84 5.34
C THR A 224 -2.23 -6.00 5.73
N VAL A 225 -2.44 -5.77 7.03
CA VAL A 225 -3.44 -4.83 7.50
C VAL A 225 -2.81 -3.43 7.46
N PRO A 226 -3.30 -2.50 6.64
CA PRO A 226 -2.72 -1.16 6.54
C PRO A 226 -2.79 -0.44 7.89
N VAL A 227 -1.67 0.16 8.29
CA VAL A 227 -1.59 1.00 9.49
C VAL A 227 -1.47 2.44 9.04
N ILE A 228 -2.46 3.26 9.40
CA ILE A 228 -2.42 4.71 9.22
C ILE A 228 -1.52 5.27 10.33
N VAL A 229 -0.38 5.86 9.93
CA VAL A 229 0.60 6.49 10.83
C VAL A 229 0.46 8.00 10.85
#